data_AF-A0A534BDK6-F1
#
_entry.id   AF-A0A534BDK6-F1
#
_cell.length_a   1.000
_cell.length_b   1.000
_cell.length_c   1.000
_cell.angle_alpha   90.00
_cell.angle_beta   90.00
_cell.angle_gamma   90.00
#
_symmetry.space_group_name_H-M   'P 1'
#
loop_
_entity.id
_entity.type
_entity.pdbx_description
1 polymer ?
#
loop_
_entity_poly.entity_id
_entity_poly.type
_entity_poly.pdbx_seq_one_letter_code
_entity_poly.pdbx_strand_id
1 'polypeptide(L)'
;MSASAAPAGTLAIARQVARLRVETLSHAPAGWDAYVARHPRASAYHGTAAVDIARRAFGLRTTFLAARDGSGQIRGVLPLVEQSSALFGRFLVSVPFFTYGGILADDQESASALAEQAVVHARERRADHVELRHTAGARSRLWPSNWDPSCDRK
;
A
#
# COMPACT_ATOMS: atom_id res chain seq x y z
N MET A 1 -25.74 20.42 53.35
CA MET A 1 -25.98 20.61 51.89
C MET A 1 -24.63 20.85 51.23
N SER A 2 -24.45 20.32 50.01
CA SER A 2 -23.23 20.25 49.18
C SER A 2 -22.23 19.12 49.50
N ALA A 3 -22.47 17.96 48.88
CA ALA A 3 -21.40 17.11 48.39
C ALA A 3 -21.42 17.20 46.86
N SER A 4 -20.34 17.73 46.29
CA SER A 4 -20.12 17.84 44.84
C SER A 4 -19.71 16.47 44.31
N ALA A 5 -20.58 15.84 43.51
CA ALA A 5 -20.24 14.63 42.77
C ALA A 5 -19.34 15.01 41.58
N ALA A 6 -18.20 14.31 41.43
CA ALA A 6 -17.34 14.42 40.25
C ALA A 6 -18.09 13.91 38.99
N PRO A 7 -17.82 14.45 37.80
CA PRO A 7 -18.54 14.01 36.60
C PRO A 7 -18.09 12.60 36.20
N ALA A 8 -19.05 11.69 36.18
CA ALA A 8 -19.01 10.47 35.39
C ALA A 8 -18.95 10.86 33.91
N GLY A 9 -17.86 10.51 33.22
CA GLY A 9 -17.73 10.85 31.81
C GLY A 9 -16.38 10.55 31.15
N THR A 10 -15.39 10.00 31.86
CA THR A 10 -14.19 9.41 31.24
C THR A 10 -14.52 8.01 30.73
N LEU A 11 -15.48 7.92 29.79
CA LEU A 11 -15.85 6.67 29.15
C LEU A 11 -14.69 6.22 28.25
N ALA A 12 -13.82 5.43 28.85
CA ALA A 12 -13.34 4.17 28.30
C ALA A 12 -12.98 4.21 26.81
N ILE A 13 -11.96 4.99 26.45
CA ILE A 13 -11.10 4.58 25.33
C ILE A 13 -9.99 3.73 25.94
N ALA A 14 -10.38 2.58 26.51
CA ALA A 14 -9.45 1.47 26.59
C ALA A 14 -9.14 1.11 25.14
N ARG A 15 -8.06 1.72 24.61
CA ARG A 15 -7.45 1.32 23.35
C ARG A 15 -7.11 -0.14 23.52
N GLN A 16 -8.02 -1.01 23.09
CA GLN A 16 -7.73 -2.41 22.88
C GLN A 16 -6.54 -2.40 21.94
N VAL A 17 -5.34 -2.72 22.44
CA VAL A 17 -4.16 -2.89 21.60
C VAL A 17 -4.42 -4.18 20.84
N ALA A 18 -5.21 -4.10 19.77
CA ALA A 18 -5.34 -5.18 18.82
C ALA A 18 -3.92 -5.43 18.33
N ARG A 19 -3.41 -6.66 18.53
CA ARG A 19 -2.08 -7.03 18.04
C ARG A 19 -2.11 -6.97 16.52
N LEU A 20 -1.72 -5.84 15.96
CA LEU A 20 -1.51 -5.69 14.53
C LEU A 20 -0.32 -6.59 14.15
N ARG A 21 -0.51 -7.44 13.13
CA ARG A 21 0.53 -8.30 12.56
C ARG A 21 0.71 -7.98 11.09
N VAL A 22 1.94 -8.03 10.60
CA VAL A 22 2.22 -7.88 9.17
C VAL A 22 2.72 -9.21 8.60
N GLU A 23 2.04 -9.67 7.55
CA GLU A 23 2.37 -10.90 6.81
C GLU A 23 3.14 -10.53 5.54
N THR A 24 4.27 -11.18 5.29
CA THR A 24 5.06 -11.06 4.05
C THR A 24 4.84 -12.29 3.18
N LEU A 25 4.25 -12.11 1.99
CA LEU A 25 3.80 -13.23 1.16
C LEU A 25 4.29 -13.07 -0.29
N SER A 26 4.56 -14.17 -0.97
CA SER A 26 4.91 -14.17 -2.41
C SER A 26 3.69 -14.04 -3.33
N HIS A 27 2.50 -14.20 -2.77
CA HIS A 27 1.21 -14.10 -3.47
C HIS A 27 0.23 -13.32 -2.59
N ALA A 28 -0.76 -12.69 -3.22
CA ALA A 28 -1.76 -11.96 -2.47
C ALA A 28 -2.57 -12.88 -1.55
N PRO A 29 -2.73 -12.53 -0.26
CA PRO A 29 -3.56 -13.31 0.64
C PRO A 29 -5.05 -13.18 0.31
N ALA A 30 -5.84 -14.14 0.80
CA ALA A 30 -7.29 -14.05 0.75
C ALA A 30 -7.79 -12.73 1.36
N GLY A 31 -8.76 -12.11 0.68
CA GLY A 31 -9.37 -10.84 1.07
C GLY A 31 -8.63 -9.58 0.57
N TRP A 32 -7.48 -9.72 -0.10
CA TRP A 32 -6.71 -8.58 -0.61
C TRP A 32 -7.50 -7.70 -1.58
N ASP A 33 -8.01 -8.27 -2.68
CA ASP A 33 -8.75 -7.47 -3.67
C ASP A 33 -10.06 -6.92 -3.11
N ALA A 34 -10.70 -7.65 -2.20
CA ALA A 34 -11.88 -7.16 -1.50
C ALA A 34 -11.55 -5.94 -0.60
N TYR A 35 -10.41 -5.97 0.08
CA TYR A 35 -9.89 -4.82 0.83
C TYR A 35 -9.59 -3.62 -0.09
N VAL A 36 -8.88 -3.88 -1.19
CA VAL A 36 -8.54 -2.84 -2.17
C VAL A 36 -9.81 -2.21 -2.76
N ALA A 37 -10.78 -3.02 -3.18
CA ALA A 37 -12.01 -2.53 -3.80
C ALA A 37 -12.85 -1.65 -2.87
N ARG A 38 -12.85 -1.91 -1.55
CA ARG A 38 -13.62 -1.11 -0.58
C ARG A 38 -12.89 0.14 -0.07
N HIS A 39 -11.58 0.25 -0.28
CA HIS A 39 -10.80 1.30 0.35
C HIS A 39 -10.84 2.61 -0.47
N PRO A 40 -11.22 3.75 0.12
CA PRO A 40 -11.50 5.00 -0.63
C PRO A 40 -10.28 5.62 -1.31
N ARG A 41 -9.07 5.27 -0.85
CA ARG A 41 -7.79 5.74 -1.42
C ARG A 41 -7.15 4.72 -2.38
N ALA A 42 -7.86 3.64 -2.70
CA ALA A 42 -7.32 2.60 -3.55
C ALA A 42 -7.13 3.08 -4.99
N SER A 43 -6.24 2.41 -5.69
CA SER A 43 -6.04 2.51 -7.14
C SER A 43 -5.91 1.10 -7.70
N ALA A 44 -6.13 0.94 -9.01
CA ALA A 44 -6.09 -0.36 -9.68
C ALA A 44 -4.79 -1.16 -9.43
N TYR A 45 -3.71 -0.46 -9.12
CA TYR A 45 -2.39 -1.03 -8.93
C TYR A 45 -2.12 -1.60 -7.54
N HIS A 46 -3.02 -1.32 -6.59
CA HIS A 46 -3.05 -2.12 -5.37
C HIS A 46 -3.62 -3.51 -5.65
N GLY A 47 -4.41 -3.68 -6.72
CA GLY A 47 -5.07 -4.94 -7.06
C GLY A 47 -4.09 -6.01 -7.55
N THR A 48 -4.42 -7.27 -7.27
CA THR A 48 -3.57 -8.41 -7.60
C THR A 48 -3.26 -8.51 -9.08
N ALA A 49 -4.25 -8.27 -9.95
CA ALA A 49 -4.11 -8.37 -11.39
C ALA A 49 -3.01 -7.44 -11.94
N ALA A 50 -2.91 -6.21 -11.42
CA ALA A 50 -1.90 -5.25 -11.84
C ALA A 50 -0.49 -5.68 -11.38
N VAL A 51 -0.36 -6.13 -10.13
CA VAL A 51 0.92 -6.63 -9.59
C VAL A 51 1.37 -7.88 -10.34
N ASP A 52 0.44 -8.77 -10.69
CA ASP A 52 0.71 -10.00 -11.42
C ASP A 52 1.20 -9.76 -12.85
N ILE A 53 0.84 -8.64 -13.49
CA ILE A 53 1.41 -8.27 -14.79
C ILE A 53 2.92 -8.08 -14.66
N ALA A 54 3.40 -7.47 -13.57
CA ALA A 54 4.84 -7.32 -13.34
C ALA A 54 5.55 -8.68 -13.31
N ARG A 55 4.93 -9.65 -12.63
CA ARG A 55 5.43 -11.03 -12.56
C ARG A 55 5.41 -11.73 -13.92
N ARG A 56 4.28 -11.67 -14.64
CA ARG A 56 4.06 -12.43 -15.87
C ARG A 56 4.74 -11.82 -17.10
N ALA A 57 4.67 -10.51 -17.28
CA ALA A 57 5.17 -9.84 -18.48
C ALA A 57 6.67 -9.56 -18.40
N PHE A 58 7.19 -9.31 -17.20
CA PHE A 58 8.57 -8.85 -17.01
C PHE A 58 9.42 -9.80 -16.15
N GLY A 59 8.84 -10.89 -15.64
CA GLY A 59 9.57 -11.84 -14.78
C GLY A 59 10.00 -11.24 -13.43
N LEU A 60 9.40 -10.12 -13.02
CA LEU A 60 9.78 -9.42 -11.80
C LEU A 60 9.27 -10.17 -10.56
N ARG A 61 10.04 -10.11 -9.48
CA ARG A 61 9.61 -10.70 -8.20
C ARG A 61 8.61 -9.77 -7.53
N THR A 62 7.54 -10.34 -7.01
CA THR A 62 6.47 -9.59 -6.34
C THR A 62 6.30 -10.10 -4.91
N THR A 63 6.18 -9.18 -3.97
CA THR A 63 5.91 -9.44 -2.56
C THR A 63 4.66 -8.68 -2.15
N PHE A 64 3.81 -9.30 -1.34
CA PHE A 64 2.59 -8.71 -0.80
C PHE A 64 2.75 -8.59 0.72
N LEU A 65 2.67 -7.37 1.24
CA LEU A 65 2.60 -7.15 2.68
C LEU A 65 1.15 -6.85 3.09
N ALA A 66 0.63 -7.58 4.06
CA ALA A 66 -0.72 -7.39 4.58
C ALA A 66 -0.70 -7.19 6.11
N ALA A 67 -1.21 -6.04 6.57
CA ALA A 67 -1.42 -5.76 7.98
C ALA A 67 -2.80 -6.29 8.40
N ARG A 68 -2.84 -7.12 9.45
CA ARG A 68 -4.05 -7.69 10.01
C ARG A 68 -4.21 -7.34 11.49
N ASP A 69 -5.43 -7.04 11.90
CA ASP A 69 -5.76 -6.88 13.32
C ASP A 69 -5.87 -8.23 14.05
N GLY A 70 -6.18 -8.17 15.35
CA GLY A 70 -6.36 -9.35 16.19
C GLY A 70 -7.52 -10.26 15.78
N SER A 71 -8.48 -9.76 14.98
CA SER A 71 -9.57 -10.56 14.40
C SER A 71 -9.19 -11.22 13.06
N GLY A 72 -8.01 -10.89 12.53
CA GLY A 72 -7.51 -11.37 11.25
C GLY A 72 -7.99 -10.55 10.05
N GLN A 73 -8.70 -9.45 10.25
CA GLN A 73 -9.15 -8.58 9.16
C GLN A 73 -7.99 -7.75 8.62
N ILE A 74 -7.94 -7.57 7.30
CA ILE A 74 -6.94 -6.71 6.66
C ILE A 74 -7.26 -5.24 7.01
N ARG A 75 -6.26 -4.56 7.56
CA ARG A 75 -6.26 -3.14 7.93
C ARG A 75 -5.35 -2.29 7.06
N GLY A 76 -4.49 -2.94 6.27
CA GLY A 76 -3.70 -2.29 5.24
C GLY A 76 -2.94 -3.28 4.37
N VAL A 77 -2.57 -2.83 3.19
CA VAL A 77 -1.85 -3.58 2.18
C VAL A 77 -0.74 -2.75 1.54
N LEU A 78 0.35 -3.40 1.18
CA LEU A 78 1.44 -2.83 0.41
C LEU A 78 1.97 -3.87 -0.59
N PRO A 79 1.64 -3.77 -1.89
CA PRO A 79 2.31 -4.54 -2.92
C PRO A 79 3.73 -3.98 -3.16
N LEU A 80 4.69 -4.89 -3.31
CA LEU A 80 6.09 -4.61 -3.63
C LEU A 80 6.46 -5.36 -4.90
N VAL A 81 7.12 -4.69 -5.83
CA VAL A 81 7.67 -5.30 -7.05
C VAL A 81 9.17 -5.01 -7.06
N GLU A 82 9.98 -6.06 -7.02
CA GLU A 82 11.44 -5.92 -7.07
C GLU A 82 11.91 -5.66 -8.50
N GLN A 83 12.75 -4.65 -8.67
CA GLN A 83 13.50 -4.41 -9.90
C GLN A 83 14.99 -4.58 -9.60
N SER A 84 15.70 -5.23 -10.51
CA SER A 84 17.15 -5.41 -10.45
C SER A 84 17.71 -5.32 -11.86
N SER A 85 18.74 -4.49 -12.09
CA SER A 85 19.42 -4.41 -13.39
C SER A 85 20.93 -4.54 -13.23
N ALA A 86 21.54 -5.45 -13.98
CA ALA A 86 22.97 -5.78 -13.88
C ALA A 86 23.91 -4.62 -14.26
N LEU A 87 23.41 -3.58 -14.95
CA LEU A 87 24.17 -2.39 -15.36
C LEU A 87 24.11 -1.23 -14.35
N PHE A 88 23.23 -1.28 -13.34
CA PHE A 88 22.95 -0.14 -12.46
C PHE A 88 22.77 -0.54 -10.98
N GLY A 89 23.08 -1.79 -10.61
CA GLY A 89 22.82 -2.31 -9.25
C GLY A 89 21.35 -2.65 -9.02
N ARG A 90 20.91 -2.74 -7.76
CA ARG A 90 19.54 -3.13 -7.42
C ARG A 90 18.75 -1.93 -6.91
N PHE A 91 18.07 -1.24 -7.84
CA PHE A 91 17.37 0.02 -7.61
C PHE A 91 15.92 -0.06 -8.10
N LEU A 92 15.05 0.72 -7.44
CA LEU A 92 13.66 0.96 -7.84
C LEU A 92 13.54 2.42 -8.26
N VAL A 93 13.17 2.71 -9.52
CA VAL A 93 13.01 4.08 -10.07
C VAL A 93 11.85 4.17 -11.08
N SER A 94 11.32 5.40 -11.15
CA SER A 94 10.25 6.10 -11.89
C SER A 94 9.73 5.69 -13.30
N VAL A 95 9.83 4.41 -13.69
CA VAL A 95 9.01 3.66 -14.67
C VAL A 95 9.15 3.93 -16.19
N PRO A 96 8.76 2.94 -17.01
CA PRO A 96 7.56 3.11 -17.83
C PRO A 96 6.75 1.82 -17.68
N PHE A 97 5.87 1.65 -16.72
CA PHE A 97 4.72 2.44 -16.37
C PHE A 97 4.32 2.00 -14.95
N PHE A 98 3.88 2.93 -14.11
CA PHE A 98 3.08 2.71 -12.90
C PHE A 98 3.71 2.96 -11.51
N THR A 99 3.51 4.19 -11.08
CA THR A 99 3.67 4.87 -9.80
C THR A 99 2.74 4.41 -8.66
N TYR A 100 2.27 3.17 -8.63
CA TYR A 100 1.00 2.93 -7.94
C TYR A 100 0.95 1.68 -7.09
N GLY A 101 0.51 1.87 -5.85
CA GLY A 101 0.40 0.81 -4.85
C GLY A 101 1.13 1.12 -3.56
N GLY A 102 1.52 2.38 -3.28
CA GLY A 102 2.04 2.76 -1.98
C GLY A 102 1.10 2.34 -0.83
N ILE A 103 1.53 2.50 0.41
CA ILE A 103 0.79 1.94 1.56
C ILE A 103 -0.68 2.39 1.53
N LEU A 104 -1.57 1.40 1.45
CA LEU A 104 -3.01 1.56 1.53
C LEU A 104 -3.45 1.02 2.88
N ALA A 105 -3.84 1.90 3.80
CA ALA A 105 -4.13 1.53 5.18
C ALA A 105 -5.30 2.34 5.73
N ASP A 106 -6.07 1.69 6.61
CA ASP A 106 -7.22 2.27 7.30
C ASP A 106 -6.79 3.34 8.32
N ASP A 107 -5.60 3.19 8.89
CA ASP A 107 -5.07 4.03 9.97
C ASP A 107 -3.54 4.14 9.92
N GLN A 108 -3.00 5.12 10.67
CA GLN A 108 -1.57 5.41 10.72
C GLN A 108 -0.75 4.27 11.33
N GLU A 109 -1.32 3.53 12.27
CA GLU A 109 -0.66 2.39 12.91
C GLU A 109 -0.40 1.28 11.90
N SER A 110 -1.43 0.92 11.12
CA SER A 110 -1.32 -0.02 10.01
C SER A 110 -0.34 0.46 8.94
N ALA A 111 -0.34 1.76 8.66
CA ALA A 111 0.60 2.33 7.70
C ALA A 111 2.06 2.23 8.17
N SER A 112 2.35 2.61 9.41
CA SER A 112 3.69 2.54 9.98
C SER A 112 4.21 1.10 10.03
N ALA A 113 3.38 0.15 10.47
CA ALA A 113 3.78 -1.26 10.53
C ALA A 113 4.13 -1.83 9.14
N LEU A 114 3.36 -1.46 8.10
CA LEU A 114 3.67 -1.85 6.72
C LEU A 114 4.98 -1.23 6.22
N ALA A 115 5.24 0.03 6.55
CA ALA A 115 6.48 0.71 6.19
C ALA A 115 7.70 0.06 6.85
N GLU A 116 7.61 -0.22 8.16
CA GLU A 116 8.67 -0.89 8.92
C GLU A 116 8.97 -2.28 8.34
N GLN A 117 7.93 -3.06 8.04
CA GLN A 117 8.09 -4.37 7.44
C GLN A 117 8.67 -4.31 6.02
N ALA A 118 8.33 -3.28 5.23
CA ALA A 118 8.95 -3.07 3.93
C ALA A 118 10.46 -2.81 4.04
N VAL A 119 10.89 -2.04 5.06
CA VAL A 119 12.31 -1.80 5.33
C VAL A 119 13.02 -3.09 5.76
N VAL A 120 12.41 -3.88 6.64
CA VAL A 120 12.95 -5.20 7.04
C VAL A 120 13.12 -6.10 5.83
N HIS A 121 12.07 -6.23 5.01
CA HIS A 121 12.10 -7.05 3.81
C HIS A 121 13.16 -6.56 2.81
N ALA A 122 13.29 -5.25 2.60
CA ALA A 122 14.31 -4.69 1.73
C ALA A 122 15.74 -5.04 2.18
N ARG A 123 16.00 -4.99 3.49
CA ARG A 123 17.29 -5.40 4.08
C ARG A 123 17.57 -6.87 3.88
N GLU A 124 16.61 -7.76 4.15
CA GLU A 124 16.74 -9.21 3.91
C GLU A 124 17.08 -9.51 2.45
N ARG A 125 16.49 -8.73 1.54
CA ARG A 125 16.72 -8.89 0.11
C ARG A 125 18.05 -8.29 -0.33
N ARG A 126 18.75 -7.47 0.49
CA ARG A 126 19.93 -6.64 0.15
C ARG A 126 19.60 -5.56 -0.88
N ALA A 127 18.54 -4.79 -0.64
CA ALA A 127 18.13 -3.69 -1.52
C ALA A 127 18.90 -2.45 -1.11
N ASP A 128 19.33 -1.68 -2.08
CA ASP A 128 20.04 -0.43 -1.80
C ASP A 128 19.05 0.63 -1.25
N HIS A 129 17.76 0.58 -1.63
CA HIS A 129 16.70 1.44 -1.08
C HIS A 129 15.28 0.90 -1.29
N VAL A 130 14.29 1.51 -0.61
CA VAL A 130 12.83 1.33 -0.83
C VAL A 130 12.25 2.68 -1.25
N GLU A 131 11.53 2.71 -2.38
CA GLU A 131 10.80 3.90 -2.82
C GLU A 131 9.29 3.69 -2.65
N LEU A 132 8.66 4.47 -1.77
CA LEU A 132 7.21 4.46 -1.57
C LEU A 132 6.58 5.64 -2.31
N ARG A 133 5.79 5.36 -3.35
CA ARG A 133 5.10 6.38 -4.14
C ARG A 133 3.63 6.44 -3.75
N HIS A 134 3.27 7.49 -3.01
CA HIS A 134 1.90 7.71 -2.51
C HIS A 134 1.18 8.79 -3.32
N THR A 135 -0.13 8.62 -3.53
CA THR A 135 -1.01 9.63 -4.12
C THR A 135 -1.67 10.46 -3.01
N ALA A 136 -0.97 11.48 -2.50
CA ALA A 136 -1.59 12.49 -1.67
C ALA A 136 -1.70 13.83 -2.43
N GLY A 137 -2.92 14.19 -2.83
CA GLY A 137 -3.33 15.57 -3.10
C GLY A 137 -2.87 16.22 -4.41
N ALA A 138 -3.53 15.93 -5.53
CA ALA A 138 -3.76 16.93 -6.58
C ALA A 138 -5.03 16.56 -7.36
N ARG A 139 -6.04 17.44 -7.29
CA ARG A 139 -7.20 17.40 -8.18
C ARG A 139 -6.68 17.46 -9.62
N SER A 140 -6.86 16.41 -10.42
CA SER A 140 -6.58 16.49 -11.86
C SER A 140 -7.69 17.27 -12.54
N ARG A 141 -7.55 18.60 -12.58
CA ARG A 141 -8.31 19.49 -13.48
C ARG A 141 -7.52 19.84 -14.73
N LEU A 142 -6.62 18.95 -15.16
CA LEU A 142 -5.81 19.15 -16.36
C LEU A 142 -5.84 17.88 -17.20
N TRP A 143 -7.01 17.59 -17.76
CA TRP A 143 -7.09 16.95 -19.07
C TRP A 143 -6.96 18.08 -20.11
N PRO A 144 -6.08 17.99 -21.11
CA PRO A 144 -6.00 19.03 -22.12
C PRO A 144 -7.29 19.00 -22.97
N SER A 145 -7.96 20.14 -23.08
CA SER A 145 -9.21 20.32 -23.84
C SER A 145 -9.03 20.32 -25.36
N ASN A 146 -7.88 19.88 -25.87
CA ASN A 146 -7.50 19.92 -27.29
C ASN A 146 -6.97 18.57 -27.80
N TRP A 147 -7.67 17.48 -27.47
CA TRP A 147 -7.43 16.18 -28.09
C TRP A 147 -7.68 16.26 -29.61
N ASP A 148 -6.65 15.97 -30.42
CA ASP A 148 -6.72 15.86 -31.88
C ASP A 148 -6.87 14.38 -32.28
N PRO A 149 -7.99 13.97 -32.89
CA PRO A 149 -8.25 12.60 -33.31
C PRO A 149 -7.41 12.13 -34.51
N SER A 150 -6.51 12.95 -35.08
CA SER A 150 -5.64 12.56 -36.19
C SER A 150 -4.50 11.60 -35.79
N CYS A 151 -4.22 11.43 -34.50
CA CYS A 151 -3.15 10.55 -34.00
C CYS A 151 -3.45 9.04 -34.06
N ASP A 152 -4.72 8.62 -34.23
CA ASP A 152 -5.12 7.21 -34.14
C ASP A 152 -5.19 6.50 -35.51
N ARG A 153 -4.50 7.02 -36.53
CA ARG A 153 -4.47 6.38 -37.85
C ARG A 153 -3.05 6.02 -38.28
N LYS A 154 -2.50 4.94 -37.71
CA LYS A 154 -1.53 4.04 -38.35
C LYS A 154 -1.71 2.61 -37.85
#